data_AF-A0A450T0P8-F1
#
_entry.id   AF-A0A450T0P8-F1
#
_cell.length_a   1.000
_cell.length_b   1.000
_cell.length_c   1.000
_cell.angle_alpha   90.00
_cell.angle_beta   90.00
_cell.angle_gamma   90.00
#
_symmetry.space_group_name_H-M   'P 1'
#
loop_
_entity.id
_entity.type
_entity.pdbx_description
1 polymer ?
#
loop_
_entity_poly.entity_id
_entity_poly.type
_entity_poly.pdbx_seq_one_letter_code
_entity_poly.pdbx_strand_id
1 'polypeptide(L)'
;MKNHLIYPLLMALLLLSAYAGTTFAVEVAPRISDREIVERLTRLESGQQAIIQQMDVRFSAMEERLTTMENHTNDRFSAMEKRMDERFVAMENRMDERLDAQWSLTLVLIVAIFGLIGFVVWDRKTALSPLERRFARIAEELERDLETGNPKGSKLARLVEMLREMASKDPRLADAFEHHFPPEGLPGKA
;
A
#
# COMPACT_ATOMS: atom_id res chain seq x y z
N MET A 1 -2.46 34.28 -128.75
CA MET A 1 -1.62 35.00 -127.75
C MET A 1 -2.30 34.89 -126.37
N LYS A 2 -2.52 33.66 -125.90
CA LYS A 2 -1.77 32.94 -124.84
C LYS A 2 -2.19 33.25 -123.38
N ASN A 3 -2.98 34.30 -123.11
CA ASN A 3 -3.35 34.66 -121.73
C ASN A 3 -4.82 34.36 -121.35
N HIS A 4 -5.73 34.15 -122.30
CA HIS A 4 -7.17 33.97 -122.01
C HIS A 4 -7.54 32.54 -121.56
N LEU A 5 -6.69 31.55 -121.83
CA LEU A 5 -6.92 30.14 -121.51
C LEU A 5 -6.37 29.75 -120.12
N ILE A 6 -5.46 30.56 -119.55
CA ILE A 6 -4.79 30.28 -118.27
C ILE A 6 -5.71 30.63 -117.08
N TYR A 7 -6.44 31.75 -117.15
CA TYR A 7 -7.34 32.19 -116.09
C TYR A 7 -8.45 31.17 -115.72
N PRO A 8 -9.17 30.53 -116.66
CA PRO A 8 -10.19 29.54 -116.27
C PRO A 8 -9.55 28.28 -115.67
N LEU A 9 -8.36 27.90 -116.10
CA LEU A 9 -7.64 26.75 -115.56
C LEU A 9 -7.13 27.01 -114.13
N LEU A 10 -6.66 28.24 -113.88
CA LEU A 10 -6.22 28.68 -112.56
C LEU A 10 -7.41 28.86 -111.60
N MET A 11 -8.55 29.34 -112.10
CA MET A 11 -9.80 29.42 -111.33
C MET A 11 -10.35 28.03 -111.00
N ALA A 12 -10.31 27.09 -111.96
CA ALA A 12 -10.71 25.71 -111.74
C ALA A 12 -9.80 25.02 -110.70
N LEU A 13 -8.48 25.27 -110.76
CA LEU A 13 -7.52 24.75 -109.77
C LEU A 13 -7.77 25.31 -108.36
N LEU A 14 -8.10 26.60 -108.26
CA LEU A 14 -8.37 27.27 -106.99
C LEU A 14 -9.73 26.84 -106.41
N LEU A 15 -10.72 26.61 -107.25
CA LEU A 15 -11.97 25.97 -106.82
C LEU A 15 -11.72 24.54 -106.35
N LEU A 16 -10.89 23.76 -107.05
CA LEU A 16 -10.57 22.39 -106.67
C LEU A 16 -9.85 22.31 -105.31
N SER A 17 -8.94 23.24 -105.03
CA SER A 17 -8.25 23.31 -103.73
C SER A 17 -9.15 23.77 -102.59
N ALA A 18 -10.13 24.65 -102.88
CA ALA A 18 -11.14 25.04 -101.89
C ALA A 18 -12.07 23.89 -101.50
N TYR A 19 -12.35 22.94 -102.41
CA TYR A 19 -13.12 21.73 -102.11
C TYR A 19 -12.31 20.66 -101.34
N ALA A 20 -10.97 20.71 -101.37
CA ALA A 20 -10.12 19.70 -100.74
C ALA A 20 -9.97 19.85 -99.21
N GLY A 21 -10.47 20.94 -98.61
CA GLY A 21 -10.16 21.32 -97.23
C GLY A 21 -11.06 20.79 -96.11
N THR A 22 -12.01 19.88 -96.36
CA THR A 22 -13.01 19.50 -95.33
C THR A 22 -13.10 17.99 -95.04
N THR A 23 -11.98 17.31 -94.84
CA THR A 23 -11.99 16.02 -94.15
C THR A 23 -11.72 16.25 -92.67
N PHE A 24 -12.79 16.50 -91.91
CA PHE A 24 -12.75 16.44 -90.45
C PHE A 24 -12.52 14.97 -90.04
N ALA A 25 -11.32 14.67 -89.54
CA ALA A 25 -11.03 13.42 -88.85
C ALA A 25 -11.72 13.46 -87.47
N VAL A 26 -12.99 13.07 -87.42
CA VAL A 26 -13.67 12.72 -86.17
C VAL A 26 -13.61 11.20 -86.06
N GLU A 27 -12.71 10.69 -85.22
CA GLU A 27 -12.72 9.28 -84.84
C GLU A 27 -13.99 9.01 -84.02
N VAL A 28 -14.90 8.26 -84.61
CA VAL A 28 -16.11 7.77 -83.94
C VAL A 28 -15.65 6.71 -82.93
N ALA A 29 -15.88 6.97 -81.63
CA ALA A 29 -15.64 5.99 -80.58
C ALA A 29 -16.37 4.67 -80.90
N PRO A 30 -15.78 3.50 -80.61
CA PRO A 30 -16.39 2.21 -80.91
C PRO A 30 -17.80 2.12 -80.32
N ARG A 31 -18.83 1.93 -81.16
CA ARG A 31 -20.20 1.70 -80.69
C ARG A 31 -20.29 0.29 -80.11
N ILE A 32 -20.17 0.19 -78.79
CA ILE A 32 -20.50 -1.03 -78.04
C ILE A 32 -21.96 -1.39 -78.36
N SER A 33 -22.23 -2.65 -78.69
CA SER A 33 -23.58 -3.16 -78.96
C SER A 33 -24.32 -3.46 -77.66
N ASP A 34 -25.62 -3.18 -77.58
CA ASP A 34 -26.47 -3.51 -76.42
C ASP A 34 -26.34 -4.98 -75.98
N ARG A 35 -26.09 -5.90 -76.91
CA ARG A 35 -25.83 -7.31 -76.62
C ARG A 35 -24.55 -7.52 -75.80
N GLU A 36 -23.48 -6.81 -76.13
CA GLU A 36 -22.20 -6.89 -75.41
C GLU A 36 -22.31 -6.25 -74.02
N ILE A 37 -23.14 -5.21 -73.86
CA ILE A 37 -23.45 -4.59 -72.56
C ILE A 37 -24.15 -5.58 -71.64
N VAL A 38 -25.17 -6.29 -72.15
CA VAL A 38 -25.92 -7.31 -71.39
C VAL A 38 -25.03 -8.47 -70.97
N GLU A 39 -24.14 -8.94 -71.86
CA GLU A 39 -23.19 -10.01 -71.53
C GLU A 39 -22.20 -9.59 -70.43
N ARG A 40 -21.67 -8.35 -70.51
CA ARG A 40 -20.79 -7.82 -69.47
C ARG A 40 -21.53 -7.60 -68.15
N LEU A 41 -22.77 -7.11 -68.18
CA LEU A 41 -23.61 -6.94 -66.98
C LEU A 41 -23.91 -8.27 -66.29
N THR A 42 -24.33 -9.28 -67.05
CA THR A 42 -24.62 -10.61 -66.50
C THR A 42 -23.37 -11.29 -65.92
N ARG A 43 -22.20 -11.12 -66.56
CA ARG A 43 -20.91 -11.56 -65.99
C ARG A 43 -20.52 -10.78 -64.73
N LEU A 44 -20.85 -9.50 -64.66
CA LEU A 44 -20.56 -8.66 -63.51
C LEU A 44 -21.49 -8.99 -62.33
N GLU A 45 -22.76 -9.27 -62.60
CA GLU A 45 -23.75 -9.73 -61.62
C GLU A 45 -23.36 -11.08 -61.02
N SER A 46 -22.95 -12.05 -61.84
CA SER A 46 -22.45 -13.34 -61.34
C SER A 46 -21.14 -13.19 -60.56
N GLY A 47 -20.26 -12.28 -60.97
CA GLY A 47 -19.07 -11.91 -60.22
C GLY A 47 -19.38 -11.30 -58.85
N GLN A 48 -20.38 -10.41 -58.77
CA GLN A 48 -20.85 -9.83 -57.51
C GLN A 48 -21.45 -10.89 -56.59
N GLN A 49 -22.29 -11.79 -57.11
CA GLN A 49 -22.86 -12.88 -56.31
C GLN A 49 -21.78 -13.80 -55.72
N ALA A 50 -20.78 -14.16 -56.52
CA ALA A 50 -19.65 -14.97 -56.04
C ALA A 50 -18.86 -14.26 -54.94
N ILE A 51 -18.64 -12.95 -55.07
CA ILE A 51 -17.97 -12.13 -54.06
C ILE A 51 -18.80 -12.06 -52.77
N ILE A 52 -20.12 -11.88 -52.86
CA ILE A 52 -21.02 -11.85 -51.70
C ILE A 52 -20.98 -13.19 -50.97
N GLN A 53 -21.07 -14.31 -51.68
CA GLN A 53 -20.96 -15.65 -51.07
C GLN A 53 -19.62 -15.85 -50.37
N GLN A 54 -18.51 -15.43 -51.00
CA GLN A 54 -17.19 -15.53 -50.38
C GLN A 54 -17.07 -14.65 -49.13
N MET A 55 -17.65 -13.46 -49.15
CA MET A 55 -17.71 -12.58 -47.97
C MET A 55 -18.52 -13.22 -46.85
N ASP A 56 -19.69 -13.79 -47.15
CA ASP A 56 -20.56 -14.39 -46.15
C ASP A 56 -19.89 -15.57 -45.41
N VAL A 57 -19.18 -16.43 -46.17
CA VAL A 57 -18.36 -17.51 -45.60
C VAL A 57 -17.25 -16.97 -44.70
N ARG A 58 -16.56 -15.90 -45.14
CA ARG A 58 -15.49 -15.27 -44.35
C ARG A 58 -16.01 -14.60 -43.09
N PHE A 59 -17.17 -13.93 -43.16
CA PHE A 59 -17.81 -13.31 -42.01
C PHE A 59 -18.25 -14.37 -41.00
N SER A 60 -18.89 -15.45 -41.47
CA SER A 60 -19.29 -16.57 -40.60
C SER A 60 -18.10 -17.21 -39.88
N ALA A 61 -16.99 -17.45 -40.61
CA ALA A 61 -15.77 -17.99 -40.02
C ALA A 61 -15.11 -17.01 -39.03
N MET A 62 -15.27 -15.71 -39.23
CA MET A 62 -14.75 -14.68 -38.31
C MET A 62 -15.61 -14.57 -37.05
N GLU A 63 -16.93 -14.65 -37.18
CA GLU A 63 -17.89 -14.72 -36.06
C GLU A 63 -17.59 -15.93 -35.17
N GLU A 64 -17.37 -17.10 -35.75
CA GLU A 64 -17.01 -18.33 -35.01
C GLU A 64 -15.68 -18.17 -34.26
N ARG A 65 -14.69 -17.53 -34.88
CA ARG A 65 -13.40 -17.24 -34.20
C ARG A 65 -13.54 -16.23 -33.08
N LEU A 66 -14.34 -15.19 -33.28
CA LEU A 66 -14.58 -14.16 -32.25
C LEU A 66 -15.30 -14.76 -31.05
N THR A 67 -16.37 -15.51 -31.28
CA THR A 67 -17.12 -16.20 -30.22
C THR A 67 -16.25 -17.22 -29.48
N THR A 68 -15.42 -17.98 -30.19
CA THR A 68 -14.44 -18.90 -29.57
C THR A 68 -13.42 -18.15 -28.73
N MET A 69 -12.90 -17.02 -29.22
CA MET A 69 -11.93 -16.20 -28.51
C MET A 69 -12.55 -15.56 -27.26
N GLU A 70 -13.79 -15.09 -27.36
CA GLU A 70 -14.56 -14.53 -26.24
C GLU A 70 -14.79 -15.57 -25.16
N ASN A 71 -15.29 -16.76 -25.53
CA ASN A 71 -15.50 -17.87 -24.59
C ASN A 71 -14.20 -18.28 -23.89
N HIS A 72 -13.12 -18.47 -24.66
CA HIS A 72 -11.82 -18.80 -24.08
C HIS A 72 -11.29 -17.71 -23.15
N THR A 73 -11.51 -16.44 -23.48
CA THR A 73 -11.11 -15.31 -22.62
C THR A 73 -11.93 -15.30 -21.33
N ASN A 74 -13.25 -15.51 -21.44
CA ASN A 74 -14.15 -15.58 -20.29
C ASN A 74 -13.80 -16.76 -19.36
N ASP A 75 -13.53 -17.94 -19.91
CA ASP A 75 -13.11 -19.11 -19.14
C ASP A 75 -11.80 -18.85 -18.39
N ARG A 76 -10.82 -18.24 -19.05
CA ARG A 76 -9.54 -17.88 -18.41
C ARG A 76 -9.72 -16.83 -17.33
N PHE A 77 -10.59 -15.86 -17.55
CA PHE A 77 -10.89 -14.84 -16.56
C PHE A 77 -11.56 -15.45 -15.32
N SER A 78 -12.59 -16.28 -15.51
CA SER A 78 -13.27 -16.99 -14.42
C SER A 78 -12.34 -17.93 -13.65
N ALA A 79 -11.45 -18.65 -14.35
CA ALA A 79 -10.44 -19.50 -13.70
C ALA A 79 -9.44 -18.67 -12.88
N MET A 80 -9.06 -17.48 -13.37
CA MET A 80 -8.17 -16.58 -12.65
C MET A 80 -8.84 -15.97 -11.41
N GLU A 81 -10.10 -15.57 -11.52
CA GLU A 81 -10.93 -15.08 -10.42
C GLU A 81 -11.04 -16.12 -9.31
N LYS A 82 -11.44 -17.36 -9.63
CA LYS A 82 -11.50 -18.47 -8.66
C LYS A 82 -10.17 -18.70 -7.96
N ARG A 83 -9.06 -18.69 -8.71
CA ARG A 83 -7.72 -18.87 -8.14
C ARG A 83 -7.32 -17.70 -7.23
N MET A 84 -7.74 -16.48 -7.54
CA MET A 84 -7.52 -15.34 -6.66
C MET A 84 -8.34 -15.48 -5.38
N ASP A 85 -9.62 -15.80 -5.47
CA ASP A 85 -10.48 -16.02 -4.30
C ASP A 85 -9.94 -17.10 -3.38
N GLU A 86 -9.57 -18.26 -3.92
CA GLU A 86 -8.95 -19.35 -3.16
C GLU A 86 -7.67 -18.90 -2.43
N ARG A 87 -6.85 -18.08 -3.09
CA ARG A 87 -5.62 -17.53 -2.50
C ARG A 87 -5.91 -16.50 -1.42
N PHE A 88 -6.92 -15.65 -1.62
CA PHE A 88 -7.36 -14.67 -0.64
C PHE A 88 -7.89 -15.36 0.61
N VAL A 89 -8.81 -16.31 0.46
CA VAL A 89 -9.36 -17.10 1.58
C VAL A 89 -8.24 -17.86 2.32
N ALA A 90 -7.31 -18.49 1.60
CA ALA A 90 -6.18 -19.16 2.23
C ALA A 90 -5.22 -18.20 2.96
N MET A 91 -5.12 -16.95 2.50
CA MET A 91 -4.34 -15.92 3.17
C MET A 91 -5.05 -15.39 4.42
N GLU A 92 -6.35 -15.14 4.32
CA GLU A 92 -7.23 -14.72 5.41
C GLU A 92 -7.20 -15.73 6.55
N ASN A 93 -7.47 -17.01 6.26
CA ASN A 93 -7.42 -18.08 7.27
C ASN A 93 -6.06 -18.16 7.99
N ARG A 94 -4.94 -18.00 7.26
CA ARG A 94 -3.60 -18.01 7.89
C ARG A 94 -3.35 -16.78 8.76
N MET A 95 -3.93 -15.63 8.40
CA MET A 95 -3.83 -14.44 9.23
C MET A 95 -4.69 -14.59 10.48
N ASP A 96 -5.91 -15.09 10.35
CA ASP A 96 -6.81 -15.36 11.47
C ASP A 96 -6.20 -16.36 12.45
N GLU A 97 -5.65 -17.48 11.98
CA GLU A 97 -4.95 -18.44 12.86
C GLU A 97 -3.78 -17.80 13.63
N ARG A 98 -3.00 -16.93 12.97
CA ARG A 98 -1.88 -16.23 13.61
C ARG A 98 -2.35 -15.20 14.62
N LEU A 99 -3.39 -14.46 14.26
CA LEU A 99 -3.99 -13.46 15.14
C LEU A 99 -4.58 -14.17 16.36
N ASP A 100 -5.37 -15.22 16.19
CA ASP A 100 -5.94 -16.00 17.29
C ASP A 100 -4.88 -16.57 18.23
N ALA A 101 -3.77 -17.08 17.68
CA ALA A 101 -2.64 -17.52 18.49
C ALA A 101 -1.98 -16.36 19.28
N GLN A 102 -1.84 -15.18 18.68
CA GLN A 102 -1.30 -14.00 19.37
C GLN A 102 -2.27 -13.43 20.41
N TRP A 103 -3.57 -13.37 20.11
CA TRP A 103 -4.63 -12.92 21.01
C TRP A 103 -4.74 -13.85 22.22
N SER A 104 -4.73 -15.17 22.02
CA SER A 104 -4.78 -16.13 23.12
C SER A 104 -3.56 -16.02 24.04
N LEU A 105 -2.35 -15.89 23.49
CA LEU A 105 -1.14 -15.65 24.29
C LEU A 105 -1.20 -14.33 25.07
N THR A 106 -1.69 -13.27 24.42
CA THR A 106 -1.84 -11.95 25.05
C THR A 106 -2.84 -12.00 26.20
N LEU A 107 -3.97 -12.69 26.03
CA LEU A 107 -4.95 -12.89 27.10
C LEU A 107 -4.36 -13.66 28.29
N VAL A 108 -3.60 -14.74 28.04
CA VAL A 108 -2.92 -15.49 29.11
C VAL A 108 -1.92 -14.59 29.85
N LEU A 109 -1.13 -13.79 29.14
CA LEU A 109 -0.20 -12.83 29.74
C LEU A 109 -0.93 -11.79 30.60
N ILE A 110 -2.05 -11.24 30.12
CA ILE A 110 -2.86 -10.28 30.87
C ILE A 110 -3.39 -10.91 32.15
N VAL A 111 -3.96 -12.12 32.07
CA VAL A 111 -4.46 -12.86 33.25
C VAL A 111 -3.32 -13.15 34.22
N ALA A 112 -2.13 -13.53 33.74
CA ALA A 112 -0.96 -13.77 34.57
C ALA A 112 -0.49 -12.50 35.30
N ILE A 113 -0.46 -11.35 34.63
CA ILE A 113 -0.09 -10.06 35.22
C ILE A 113 -1.10 -9.65 36.29
N PHE A 114 -2.41 -9.70 36.00
CA PHE A 114 -3.43 -9.39 36.98
C PHE A 114 -3.39 -10.35 38.19
N GLY A 115 -3.13 -11.63 37.94
CA GLY A 115 -2.91 -12.63 38.99
C GLY A 115 -1.71 -12.28 39.87
N LEU A 116 -0.58 -11.89 39.29
CA LEU A 116 0.61 -11.45 40.01
C LEU A 116 0.37 -10.17 40.83
N ILE A 117 -0.29 -9.16 40.25
CA ILE A 117 -0.63 -7.93 40.96
C ILE A 117 -1.54 -8.23 42.15
N GLY A 118 -2.59 -9.04 41.93
CA GLY A 118 -3.48 -9.50 42.99
C GLY A 118 -2.72 -10.25 44.09
N PHE A 119 -1.80 -11.14 43.70
CA PHE A 119 -0.95 -11.89 44.62
C PHE A 119 -0.01 -10.99 45.42
N VAL A 120 0.66 -10.02 44.80
CA VAL A 120 1.56 -9.07 45.49
C VAL A 120 0.80 -8.19 46.48
N VAL A 121 -0.40 -7.73 46.12
CA VAL A 121 -1.26 -6.96 47.03
C VAL A 121 -1.70 -7.81 48.22
N TRP A 122 -2.02 -9.09 47.99
CA TRP A 122 -2.36 -10.04 49.04
C TRP A 122 -1.16 -10.35 49.95
N ASP A 123 0.02 -10.59 49.38
CA ASP A 123 1.26 -10.86 50.09
C ASP A 123 1.64 -9.70 51.00
N ARG A 124 1.60 -8.46 50.50
CA ARG A 124 1.85 -7.26 51.33
C ARG A 124 0.92 -7.17 52.53
N LYS A 125 -0.37 -7.46 52.37
CA LYS A 125 -1.35 -7.42 53.47
C LYS A 125 -1.15 -8.55 54.49
N THR A 126 -0.66 -9.71 54.04
CA THR A 126 -0.52 -10.91 54.86
C THR A 126 0.84 -11.00 55.56
N ALA A 127 1.92 -10.61 54.87
CA ALA A 127 3.30 -10.68 55.36
C ALA A 127 3.67 -9.51 56.31
N LEU A 128 3.06 -8.33 56.17
CA LEU A 128 3.33 -7.19 57.07
C LEU A 128 2.62 -7.31 58.42
N SER A 129 1.53 -8.07 58.52
CA SER A 129 0.79 -8.24 59.78
C SER A 129 1.64 -8.77 60.96
N PRO A 130 2.50 -9.81 60.79
CA PRO A 130 3.40 -10.25 61.86
C PRO A 130 4.59 -9.32 62.09
N LEU A 131 5.03 -8.57 61.07
CA LEU A 131 6.11 -7.59 61.17
C LEU A 131 5.68 -6.38 62.02
N GLU A 132 4.45 -5.89 61.81
CA GLU A 132 3.88 -4.78 62.58
C GLU A 132 3.81 -5.09 64.08
N ARG A 133 3.45 -6.32 64.45
CA ARG A 133 3.45 -6.78 65.86
C ARG A 133 4.86 -6.87 66.46
N ARG A 134 5.89 -7.13 65.65
CA ARG A 134 7.29 -7.17 66.11
C ARG A 134 7.84 -5.76 66.25
N PHE A 135 7.59 -4.89 65.28
CA PHE A 135 7.96 -3.48 65.36
C PHE A 135 7.27 -2.78 66.54
N ALA A 136 6.00 -3.07 66.80
CA ALA A 136 5.30 -2.55 67.99
C ALA A 136 6.00 -2.95 69.29
N ARG A 137 6.42 -4.22 69.42
CA ARG A 137 7.17 -4.70 70.59
C ARG A 137 8.56 -4.07 70.72
N ILE A 138 9.28 -3.93 69.61
CA ILE A 138 10.60 -3.29 69.59
C ILE A 138 10.48 -1.81 69.95
N ALA A 139 9.44 -1.12 69.45
CA ALA A 139 9.18 0.28 69.80
C ALA A 139 8.88 0.44 71.29
N GLU A 140 8.08 -0.46 71.87
CA GLU A 140 7.73 -0.45 73.30
C GLU A 140 8.92 -0.80 74.21
N GLU A 141 9.76 -1.77 73.83
CA GLU A 141 11.03 -2.06 74.54
C GLU A 141 12.01 -0.88 74.47
N LEU A 142 12.12 -0.25 73.30
CA LEU A 142 12.99 0.92 73.12
C LEU A 142 12.49 2.11 73.94
N GLU A 143 11.18 2.37 73.97
CA GLU A 143 10.58 3.42 74.78
C GLU A 143 10.79 3.17 76.28
N ARG A 144 10.70 1.91 76.71
CA ARG A 144 10.99 1.49 78.08
C ARG A 144 12.48 1.65 78.44
N ASP A 145 13.39 1.26 77.56
CA ASP A 145 14.84 1.39 77.78
C ASP A 145 15.33 2.84 77.73
N LEU A 146 14.67 3.68 76.92
CA LEU A 146 14.93 5.11 76.82
C LEU A 146 14.51 5.89 78.09
N GLU A 147 13.77 5.26 79.02
CA GLU A 147 13.28 5.83 80.29
C GLU A 147 12.80 7.29 80.12
N THR A 148 11.96 7.53 79.11
CA THR A 148 11.43 8.86 78.77
C THR A 148 10.60 9.51 79.90
N GLY A 149 10.28 8.76 80.96
CA GLY A 149 9.55 9.24 82.14
C GLY A 149 10.41 9.75 83.31
N ASN A 150 11.75 9.80 83.23
CA ASN A 150 12.59 10.25 84.34
C ASN A 150 12.99 11.74 84.19
N PRO A 151 12.76 12.62 85.19
CA PRO A 151 13.01 14.07 85.10
C PRO A 151 14.48 14.49 84.89
N LYS A 152 15.43 13.57 84.76
CA LYS A 152 16.87 13.83 84.54
C LYS A 152 17.38 13.53 83.11
N GLY A 153 16.48 13.30 82.15
CA GLY A 153 16.81 13.10 80.73
C GLY A 153 17.21 11.66 80.36
N SER A 154 16.93 11.28 79.10
CA SER A 154 17.05 9.92 78.55
C SER A 154 18.47 9.33 78.70
N LYS A 155 18.59 8.00 78.83
CA LYS A 155 19.89 7.31 78.86
C LYS A 155 20.75 7.63 77.63
N LEU A 156 20.13 7.86 76.47
CA LEU A 156 20.83 8.34 75.28
C LEU A 156 21.39 9.74 75.47
N ALA A 157 20.64 10.65 76.09
CA ALA A 157 21.14 11.98 76.41
C ALA A 157 22.35 11.90 77.35
N ARG A 158 22.32 10.98 78.33
CA ARG A 158 23.44 10.76 79.24
C ARG A 158 24.67 10.16 78.56
N LEU A 159 24.49 9.22 77.62
CA LEU A 159 25.58 8.63 76.84
C LEU A 159 26.20 9.65 75.87
N VAL A 160 25.37 10.47 75.24
CA VAL A 160 25.82 11.57 74.37
C VAL A 160 26.60 12.61 75.18
N GLU A 161 26.14 12.94 76.38
CA GLU A 161 26.81 13.90 77.26
C GLU A 161 28.13 13.36 77.81
N MET A 162 28.18 12.07 78.16
CA MET A 162 29.43 11.39 78.54
C MET A 162 30.42 11.30 77.37
N LEU A 163 29.95 10.99 76.16
CA LEU A 163 30.79 10.99 74.95
C LEU A 163 31.30 12.40 74.64
N ARG A 164 30.47 13.42 74.82
CA ARG A 164 30.83 14.83 74.64
C ARG A 164 31.87 15.28 75.66
N GLU A 165 31.76 14.86 76.91
CA GLU A 165 32.74 15.17 77.95
C GLU A 165 34.08 14.46 77.71
N MET A 166 34.04 13.24 77.17
CA MET A 166 35.25 12.48 76.80
C MET A 166 35.97 13.10 75.60
N ALA A 167 35.20 13.52 74.57
CA ALA A 167 35.74 14.21 73.40
C ALA A 167 36.36 15.58 73.75
N SER A 168 35.84 16.25 74.78
CA SER A 168 36.38 17.51 75.29
C SER A 168 37.76 17.37 75.97
N LYS A 169 38.16 16.17 76.40
CA LYS A 169 39.40 15.95 77.18
C LYS A 169 40.56 15.38 76.36
N ASP A 170 40.33 14.91 75.13
CA ASP A 170 41.35 14.27 74.30
C ASP A 170 41.45 14.94 72.91
N PRO A 171 42.57 15.64 72.60
CA PRO A 171 42.73 16.33 71.32
C PRO A 171 42.75 15.39 70.10
N ARG A 172 42.99 14.08 70.29
CA ARG A 172 42.93 13.08 69.20
C ARG A 172 41.50 12.71 68.81
N LEU A 173 40.55 12.79 69.74
CA LEU A 173 39.14 12.54 69.47
C LEU A 173 38.47 13.75 68.83
N ALA A 174 38.89 14.97 69.16
CA ALA A 174 38.41 16.19 68.51
C ALA A 174 38.78 16.23 67.01
N ASP A 175 40.03 15.91 66.67
CA ASP A 175 40.52 15.90 65.28
C ASP A 175 39.83 14.79 64.46
N ALA A 176 39.58 13.61 65.06
CA ALA A 176 38.81 12.54 64.43
C ALA A 176 37.32 12.88 64.27
N PHE A 177 36.72 13.62 65.20
CA PHE A 177 35.34 14.09 65.09
C PHE A 177 35.19 15.14 63.98
N GLU A 178 36.15 16.05 63.84
CA GLU A 178 36.16 17.07 62.78
C GLU A 178 36.39 16.45 61.39
N HIS A 179 37.20 15.38 61.30
CA HIS A 179 37.44 14.66 60.05
C HIS A 179 36.29 13.76 59.59
N HIS A 180 35.52 13.17 60.51
CA HIS A 180 34.40 12.28 60.16
C HIS A 180 33.02 12.96 60.20
N PHE A 181 32.89 14.10 60.88
CA PHE A 181 31.68 14.92 60.92
C PHE A 181 32.04 16.39 60.62
N PRO A 182 32.22 16.77 59.33
CA PRO A 182 32.38 18.17 58.96
C PRO A 182 31.14 18.98 59.39
N PRO A 183 31.30 20.18 59.98
CA PRO A 183 30.20 21.01 60.47
C PRO A 183 29.35 21.70 59.37
N GLU A 184 29.38 21.23 58.12
CA GLU A 184 28.67 21.85 56.98
C GLU A 184 27.32 21.18 56.63
N GLY A 185 26.76 20.37 57.53
CA GLY A 185 25.56 19.58 57.24
C GLY A 185 24.33 19.79 58.14
N LEU A 186 24.31 20.77 59.05
CA LEU A 186 23.10 21.08 59.83
C LEU A 186 22.34 22.25 59.21
N PRO A 187 21.10 22.06 58.72
CA PRO A 187 20.26 23.17 58.29
C PRO A 187 19.84 23.98 59.51
N GLY A 188 20.16 25.27 59.48
CA GLY A 188 19.45 26.27 60.28
C GLY A 188 20.28 26.93 61.36
N LYS A 189 20.91 28.05 61.01
CA LYS A 189 20.85 29.27 61.81
C LYS A 189 20.77 30.50 60.89
N ALA A 190 19.66 31.21 61.02
CA ALA A 190 19.38 32.61 60.64
C ALA A 190 19.54 32.99 59.16
#